data_AF-A0A920NSC3-F1
#
_entry.id   AF-A0A920NSC3-F1
#
_cell.length_a   1.000
_cell.length_b   1.000
_cell.length_c   1.000
_cell.angle_alpha   90.00
_cell.angle_beta   90.00
_cell.angle_gamma   90.00
#
_symmetry.space_group_name_H-M   'P 1'
#
loop_
_entity.id
_entity.type
_entity.pdbx_description
1 polymer ?
#
loop_
_entity_poly.entity_id
_entity_poly.type
_entity_poly.pdbx_seq_one_letter_code
_entity_poly.pdbx_strand_id
1 'polypeptide(L)'
;MIICLFLHFYACTGDKEQEQVNYPVTNDFLVDARATVETVALYEFLRTFAGTGTMFGHQDDLAYGIGWWAQVDHSDVKAVCGDYPAVFGWDLGDINRQENLDGVNFDNMIDWMKQINDLGGIITISMHLDNPVTDQNAWDNSEAVSSILPGQSDNMKYRSTLEHIADFLDRIKTSEGAYIPVILRPYHEHNHTWSWWGSNSCTPAEYNALWKMTVEYFRDESNLHHLLYAISPQDISSAEEYLARIPGMSGSIFSV
;
A
#
# COMPACT_ATOMS: atom_id res chain seq x y z
N MET A 1 3.46 -49.82 -48.58
CA MET A 1 3.40 -48.35 -48.76
C MET A 1 2.57 -47.80 -47.61
N ILE A 2 3.21 -47.55 -46.47
CA ILE A 2 2.56 -47.06 -45.24
C ILE A 2 2.83 -45.56 -45.21
N ILE A 3 1.76 -44.77 -45.31
CA ILE A 3 1.80 -43.31 -45.26
C ILE A 3 1.82 -42.93 -43.79
N CYS A 4 2.99 -42.59 -43.25
CA CYS A 4 3.11 -41.94 -41.95
C CYS A 4 2.67 -40.48 -42.09
N LEU A 5 1.51 -40.17 -41.51
CA LEU A 5 0.99 -38.81 -41.40
C LEU A 5 1.73 -38.11 -40.25
N PHE A 6 2.73 -37.29 -40.56
CA PHE A 6 3.38 -36.41 -39.60
C PHE A 6 2.46 -35.22 -39.29
N LEU A 7 1.72 -35.33 -38.19
CA LEU A 7 1.05 -34.18 -37.54
C LEU A 7 2.13 -33.24 -37.00
N HIS A 8 2.36 -32.13 -37.70
CA HIS A 8 3.12 -31.01 -37.17
C HIS A 8 2.25 -30.25 -36.17
N PHE A 9 2.51 -30.42 -34.88
CA PHE A 9 2.04 -29.51 -33.86
C PHE A 9 2.86 -28.22 -33.97
N TYR A 10 2.25 -27.17 -34.53
CA TYR A 10 2.74 -25.81 -34.33
C TYR A 10 2.40 -25.43 -32.88
N ALA A 11 3.38 -25.54 -32.00
CA ALA A 11 3.33 -24.85 -30.72
C ALA A 11 3.51 -23.35 -30.99
N CYS A 12 2.48 -22.55 -30.74
CA CYS A 12 2.64 -21.10 -30.66
C CYS A 12 3.40 -20.76 -29.37
N THR A 13 4.72 -20.91 -29.37
CA THR A 13 5.59 -20.21 -28.44
C THR A 13 5.75 -18.79 -28.95
N GLY A 14 4.75 -17.95 -28.67
CA GLY A 14 4.92 -16.52 -28.76
C GLY A 14 5.74 -16.09 -27.55
N ASP A 15 7.06 -16.03 -27.70
CA ASP A 15 7.91 -15.25 -26.81
C ASP A 15 7.44 -13.81 -26.94
N LYS A 16 6.57 -13.37 -26.01
CA LYS A 16 6.36 -11.94 -25.81
C LYS A 16 7.65 -11.45 -25.17
N GLU A 17 8.56 -10.92 -25.98
CA GLU A 17 9.59 -10.02 -25.47
C GLU A 17 8.85 -8.96 -24.66
N GLN A 18 9.00 -9.00 -23.32
CA GLN A 18 8.65 -7.88 -22.47
C GLN A 18 9.55 -6.74 -22.92
N GLU A 19 9.01 -5.82 -23.72
CA GLU A 19 9.66 -4.57 -24.03
C GLU A 19 10.05 -3.93 -22.68
N GLN A 20 11.35 -3.83 -22.41
CA GLN A 20 11.83 -3.03 -21.29
C GLN A 20 11.40 -1.60 -21.57
N VAL A 21 10.31 -1.17 -20.94
CA VAL A 21 9.86 0.21 -21.05
C VAL A 21 10.83 1.06 -20.26
N ASN A 22 11.85 1.56 -20.95
CA ASN A 22 12.82 2.46 -20.38
C ASN A 22 12.18 3.86 -20.34
N TYR A 23 11.47 4.15 -19.26
CA TYR A 23 10.91 5.47 -19.06
C TYR A 23 12.03 6.43 -18.63
N PRO A 24 12.38 7.46 -19.43
CA PRO A 24 13.25 8.52 -18.95
C PRO A 24 12.42 9.40 -18.02
N VAL A 25 12.19 8.97 -16.77
CA VAL A 25 11.31 9.74 -15.89
C VAL A 25 12.09 10.82 -15.18
N THR A 26 11.86 12.06 -15.61
CA THR A 26 12.03 13.20 -14.73
C THR A 26 10.98 13.08 -13.64
N ASN A 27 11.41 12.81 -12.41
CA ASN A 27 10.53 12.75 -11.24
C ASN A 27 10.42 14.15 -10.61
N ASP A 28 9.50 14.97 -11.13
CA ASP A 28 9.21 16.32 -10.65
C ASP A 28 7.81 16.47 -10.04
N PHE A 29 7.06 15.37 -9.96
CA PHE A 29 5.65 15.34 -9.54
C PHE A 29 5.37 14.46 -8.33
N LEU A 30 6.27 13.55 -7.92
CA LEU A 30 6.08 12.80 -6.68
C LEU A 30 6.62 13.57 -5.48
N VAL A 31 5.92 13.46 -4.36
CA VAL A 31 6.38 13.91 -3.03
C VAL A 31 7.77 13.37 -2.64
N ASP A 32 8.20 12.25 -3.23
CA ASP A 32 9.55 11.73 -3.11
C ASP A 32 10.32 11.88 -4.43
N ALA A 33 11.15 12.92 -4.51
CA ALA A 33 12.02 13.15 -5.66
C ALA A 33 13.08 12.05 -5.87
N ARG A 34 13.32 11.20 -4.87
CA ARG A 34 14.24 10.05 -4.94
C ARG A 34 13.53 8.73 -5.24
N ALA A 35 12.23 8.75 -5.56
CA ALA A 35 11.47 7.54 -5.85
C ALA A 35 12.17 6.66 -6.90
N THR A 36 12.13 5.34 -6.66
CA THR A 36 12.67 4.32 -7.56
C THR A 36 12.01 4.39 -8.94
N VAL A 37 12.74 3.99 -9.99
CA VAL A 37 12.25 4.06 -11.38
C VAL A 37 10.93 3.31 -11.53
N GLU A 38 10.80 2.16 -10.87
CA GLU A 38 9.61 1.31 -10.85
C GLU A 38 8.42 2.03 -10.20
N THR A 39 8.66 2.80 -9.13
CA THR A 39 7.60 3.55 -8.44
C THR A 39 7.13 4.73 -9.27
N VAL A 40 8.06 5.43 -9.92
CA VAL A 40 7.68 6.49 -10.86
C VAL A 40 6.93 5.93 -12.06
N ALA A 41 7.35 4.78 -12.59
CA ALA A 41 6.66 4.08 -13.67
C ALA A 41 5.25 3.64 -13.28
N LEU A 42 5.05 3.11 -12.07
CA LEU A 42 3.72 2.78 -11.55
C LEU A 42 2.82 4.02 -11.52
N TYR A 43 3.29 5.15 -11.00
CA TYR A 43 2.48 6.37 -10.95
C TYR A 43 2.10 6.87 -12.35
N GLU A 44 3.04 6.91 -13.29
CA GLU A 44 2.76 7.30 -14.68
C GLU A 44 1.80 6.32 -15.37
N PHE A 45 1.90 5.03 -15.08
CA PHE A 45 0.94 4.03 -15.54
C PHE A 45 -0.47 4.34 -15.01
N LEU A 46 -0.62 4.54 -13.69
CA LEU A 46 -1.90 4.86 -13.06
C LEU A 46 -2.52 6.14 -13.64
N ARG A 47 -1.70 7.19 -13.82
CA ARG A 47 -2.11 8.47 -14.39
C ARG A 47 -2.54 8.33 -15.86
N THR A 48 -1.81 7.54 -16.64
CA THR A 48 -2.14 7.29 -18.05
C THR A 48 -3.38 6.42 -18.20
N PHE A 49 -3.55 5.44 -17.31
CA PHE A 49 -4.71 4.54 -17.30
C PHE A 49 -5.98 5.26 -16.84
N ALA A 50 -5.87 6.33 -16.04
CA ALA A 50 -7.02 7.10 -15.56
C ALA A 50 -7.96 7.53 -16.72
N GLY A 51 -9.23 7.16 -16.61
CA GLY A 51 -10.25 7.44 -17.64
C GLY A 51 -10.35 6.40 -18.77
N THR A 52 -9.48 5.40 -18.81
CA THR A 52 -9.56 4.30 -19.79
C THR A 52 -10.42 3.12 -19.30
N GLY A 53 -10.48 2.92 -17.98
CA GLY A 53 -11.19 1.81 -17.37
C GLY A 53 -11.08 1.84 -15.85
N THR A 54 -11.43 0.71 -15.23
CA THR A 54 -11.34 0.51 -13.78
C THR A 54 -10.54 -0.76 -13.50
N MET A 55 -9.50 -0.63 -12.69
CA MET A 55 -8.77 -1.78 -12.15
C MET A 55 -9.52 -2.28 -10.93
N PHE A 56 -9.90 -3.56 -10.95
CA PHE A 56 -10.54 -4.22 -9.82
C PHE A 56 -9.48 -4.59 -8.77
N GLY A 57 -9.79 -4.35 -7.50
CA GLY A 57 -8.92 -4.70 -6.38
C GLY A 57 -9.61 -5.54 -5.33
N HIS A 58 -8.84 -6.38 -4.64
CA HIS A 58 -9.32 -7.21 -3.53
C HIS A 58 -8.27 -7.26 -2.41
N GLN A 59 -8.76 -7.11 -1.18
CA GLN A 59 -7.95 -7.19 0.05
C GLN A 59 -7.67 -8.66 0.39
N ASP A 60 -6.43 -8.98 0.76
CA ASP A 60 -5.98 -10.28 1.26
C ASP A 60 -6.24 -11.47 0.30
N ASP A 61 -6.38 -11.19 -1.00
CA ASP A 61 -6.87 -12.13 -2.02
C ASP A 61 -6.07 -13.45 -2.13
N LEU A 62 -4.76 -13.40 -1.85
CA LEU A 62 -3.88 -14.57 -1.88
C LEU A 62 -3.73 -15.25 -0.51
N ALA A 63 -4.14 -14.59 0.57
CA ALA A 63 -3.96 -15.13 1.91
C ALA A 63 -5.04 -16.14 2.27
N TYR A 64 -6.30 -15.83 1.99
CA TYR A 64 -7.41 -16.72 2.31
C TYR A 64 -8.66 -16.36 1.51
N GLY A 65 -9.67 -17.21 1.63
CA GLY A 65 -11.00 -16.98 1.12
C GLY A 65 -12.00 -17.91 1.81
N ILE A 66 -13.20 -18.04 1.26
CA ILE A 66 -14.22 -18.86 1.89
C ILE A 66 -13.84 -20.34 1.79
N GLY A 67 -13.40 -20.91 2.91
CA GLY A 67 -13.12 -22.35 3.06
C GLY A 67 -11.67 -22.75 2.79
N TRP A 68 -10.74 -21.81 2.64
CA TRP A 68 -9.32 -22.09 2.48
C TRP A 68 -8.44 -21.02 3.15
N TRP A 69 -7.20 -21.39 3.48
CA TRP A 69 -6.23 -20.52 4.14
C TRP A 69 -4.81 -20.84 3.65
N ALA A 70 -4.07 -19.81 3.27
CA ALA A 70 -2.68 -19.83 2.82
C ALA A 70 -2.38 -20.93 1.79
N GLN A 71 -3.28 -21.14 0.83
CA GLN A 71 -3.07 -22.11 -0.25
C GLN A 71 -2.33 -21.46 -1.41
N VAL A 72 -1.32 -22.15 -1.92
CA VAL A 72 -0.53 -21.70 -3.07
C VAL A 72 -1.44 -21.53 -4.29
N ASP A 73 -1.23 -20.45 -5.04
CA ASP A 73 -1.94 -20.11 -6.29
C ASP A 73 -3.47 -20.04 -6.19
N HIS A 74 -3.99 -19.75 -4.99
CA HIS A 74 -5.41 -19.68 -4.70
C HIS A 74 -5.90 -18.24 -4.52
N SER A 75 -7.11 -17.96 -5.02
CA SER A 75 -7.83 -16.69 -4.94
C SER A 75 -9.30 -16.95 -5.23
N ASP A 76 -10.20 -16.41 -4.41
CA ASP A 76 -11.64 -16.53 -4.66
C ASP A 76 -12.03 -15.77 -5.95
N VAL A 77 -11.38 -14.64 -6.21
CA VAL A 77 -11.59 -13.85 -7.44
C VAL A 77 -11.19 -14.66 -8.66
N LYS A 78 -10.01 -15.28 -8.64
CA LYS A 78 -9.55 -16.15 -9.74
C LYS A 78 -10.44 -17.36 -9.94
N ALA A 79 -10.88 -18.00 -8.85
CA ALA A 79 -11.74 -19.17 -8.93
C ALA A 79 -13.09 -18.87 -9.61
N VAL A 80 -13.64 -17.67 -9.40
CA VAL A 80 -14.94 -17.26 -9.96
C VAL A 80 -14.80 -16.61 -11.33
N CYS A 81 -13.85 -15.69 -11.49
CA CYS A 81 -13.72 -14.84 -12.67
C CYS A 81 -12.73 -15.40 -13.71
N GLY A 82 -11.88 -16.35 -13.33
CA GLY A 82 -10.85 -16.95 -14.19
C GLY A 82 -9.52 -16.17 -14.24
N ASP A 83 -9.40 -15.05 -13.50
CA ASP A 83 -8.19 -14.24 -13.40
C ASP A 83 -8.09 -13.56 -12.03
N TYR A 84 -6.89 -13.16 -11.62
CA TYR A 84 -6.62 -12.46 -10.37
C TYR A 84 -7.13 -11.00 -10.40
N PRO A 85 -7.30 -10.33 -9.24
CA PRO A 85 -7.50 -8.88 -9.22
C PRO A 85 -6.27 -8.15 -9.80
N ALA A 86 -6.47 -6.94 -10.30
CA ALA A 86 -5.37 -6.10 -10.76
C ALA A 86 -4.65 -5.41 -9.59
N VAL A 87 -5.36 -5.15 -8.49
CA VAL A 87 -4.85 -4.49 -7.29
C VAL A 87 -5.04 -5.39 -6.08
N PHE A 88 -3.97 -5.61 -5.33
CA PHE A 88 -3.96 -6.46 -4.14
C PHE A 88 -3.75 -5.59 -2.91
N GLY A 89 -4.76 -5.61 -2.03
CA GLY A 89 -4.72 -4.89 -0.77
C GLY A 89 -4.19 -5.76 0.37
N TRP A 90 -3.44 -5.16 1.29
CA TRP A 90 -2.92 -5.79 2.50
C TRP A 90 -3.01 -4.84 3.69
N ASP A 91 -2.94 -5.34 4.93
CA ASP A 91 -3.02 -4.51 6.14
C ASP A 91 -1.91 -4.80 7.16
N LEU A 92 -1.40 -3.73 7.78
CA LEU A 92 -0.33 -3.78 8.78
C LEU A 92 -0.81 -3.56 10.23
N GLY A 93 -2.09 -3.73 10.55
CA GLY A 93 -2.50 -3.78 11.96
C GLY A 93 -1.77 -4.89 12.71
N ASP A 94 -1.53 -4.71 14.02
CA ASP A 94 -0.69 -5.61 14.83
C ASP A 94 0.77 -5.78 14.31
N ILE A 95 1.35 -4.77 13.63
CA ILE A 95 2.71 -4.84 13.03
C ILE A 95 3.85 -5.26 13.97
N ASN A 96 3.66 -5.15 15.28
CA ASN A 96 4.61 -5.59 16.30
C ASN A 96 4.53 -7.11 16.60
N ARG A 97 3.71 -7.86 15.85
CA ARG A 97 3.50 -9.31 15.98
C ARG A 97 3.94 -10.05 14.72
N GLN A 98 3.82 -11.38 14.76
CA GLN A 98 4.14 -12.23 13.61
C GLN A 98 3.05 -12.23 12.52
N GLU A 99 1.82 -11.98 12.93
CA GLU A 99 0.63 -11.95 12.09
C GLU A 99 -0.08 -10.61 12.30
N ASN A 100 -0.75 -10.11 11.27
CA ASN A 100 -1.56 -8.92 11.37
C ASN A 100 -2.84 -9.17 12.19
N LEU A 101 -3.67 -8.13 12.33
CA LEU A 101 -4.91 -8.18 13.12
C LEU A 101 -5.91 -9.27 12.68
N ASP A 102 -5.82 -9.75 11.44
CA ASP A 102 -6.69 -10.78 10.84
C ASP A 102 -6.04 -12.18 10.84
N GLY A 103 -4.84 -12.31 11.41
CA GLY A 103 -4.08 -13.57 11.46
C GLY A 103 -3.20 -13.82 10.23
N VAL A 104 -3.06 -12.85 9.32
CA VAL A 104 -2.22 -12.98 8.12
C VAL A 104 -0.75 -12.80 8.50
N ASN A 105 0.05 -13.85 8.30
CA ASN A 105 1.48 -13.83 8.60
C ASN A 105 2.25 -12.85 7.71
N PHE A 106 3.07 -11.98 8.32
CA PHE A 106 3.81 -10.95 7.59
C PHE A 106 4.90 -11.52 6.66
N ASP A 107 5.52 -12.67 6.99
CA ASP A 107 6.50 -13.28 6.09
C ASP A 107 5.83 -13.84 4.84
N ASN A 108 4.66 -14.49 5.00
CA ASN A 108 3.85 -14.92 3.85
C ASN A 108 3.38 -13.73 3.00
N MET A 109 3.03 -12.61 3.63
CA MET A 109 2.66 -11.38 2.93
C MET A 109 3.77 -10.87 2.01
N ILE A 110 5.03 -10.89 2.47
CA ILE A 110 6.18 -10.54 1.63
C ILE A 110 6.33 -11.49 0.44
N ASP A 111 6.13 -12.79 0.65
CA ASP A 111 6.25 -13.77 -0.44
C ASP A 111 5.10 -13.66 -1.45
N TRP A 112 3.87 -13.39 -1.01
CA TRP A 112 2.75 -13.08 -1.89
C TRP A 112 2.96 -11.77 -2.65
N MET A 113 3.54 -10.74 -2.03
CA MET A 113 3.86 -9.48 -2.73
C MET A 113 4.88 -9.68 -3.86
N LYS A 114 5.86 -10.57 -3.69
CA LYS A 114 6.76 -10.97 -4.79
C LYS A 114 5.99 -11.69 -5.89
N GLN A 115 5.12 -12.63 -5.54
CA GLN A 115 4.25 -13.29 -6.51
C GLN A 115 3.36 -12.30 -7.28
N ILE A 116 2.77 -11.32 -6.59
CA ILE A 116 1.94 -10.27 -7.19
C ILE A 116 2.76 -9.44 -8.18
N ASN A 117 3.99 -9.06 -7.82
CA ASN A 117 4.90 -8.37 -8.71
C ASN A 117 5.20 -9.18 -9.98
N ASP A 118 5.47 -10.49 -9.85
CA ASP A 118 5.73 -11.38 -10.98
C ASP A 118 4.50 -11.53 -11.91
N LEU A 119 3.29 -11.42 -11.35
CA LEU A 119 2.03 -11.38 -12.09
C LEU A 119 1.76 -10.01 -12.75
N GLY A 120 2.53 -8.97 -12.40
CA GLY A 120 2.29 -7.60 -12.84
C GLY A 120 1.15 -6.89 -12.11
N GLY A 121 0.77 -7.38 -10.93
CA GLY A 121 -0.26 -6.78 -10.07
C GLY A 121 0.25 -5.57 -9.28
N ILE A 122 -0.67 -4.73 -8.84
CA ILE A 122 -0.39 -3.52 -8.05
C ILE A 122 -0.60 -3.83 -6.57
N ILE A 123 0.33 -3.41 -5.72
CA ILE A 123 0.23 -3.59 -4.27
C ILE A 123 -0.23 -2.29 -3.62
N THR A 124 -1.24 -2.39 -2.75
CA THR A 124 -1.68 -1.32 -1.86
C THR A 124 -1.74 -1.81 -0.42
N ILE A 125 -1.37 -0.96 0.54
CA ILE A 125 -1.26 -1.34 1.96
C ILE A 125 -2.00 -0.32 2.82
N SER A 126 -2.94 -0.78 3.65
CA SER A 126 -3.52 0.00 4.75
C SER A 126 -2.92 -0.36 6.10
N MET A 127 -3.30 0.38 7.14
CA MET A 127 -2.68 0.26 8.47
C MET A 127 -3.74 0.46 9.56
N HIS A 128 -4.34 -0.61 10.05
CA HIS A 128 -5.20 -0.59 11.24
C HIS A 128 -4.34 -0.63 12.52
N LEU A 129 -3.60 0.44 12.78
CA LEU A 129 -2.65 0.51 13.89
C LEU A 129 -3.33 0.57 15.25
N ASP A 130 -2.76 -0.12 16.24
CA ASP A 130 -3.11 0.04 17.65
C ASP A 130 -2.96 1.50 18.10
N ASN A 131 -3.85 1.92 19.01
CA ASN A 131 -3.76 3.20 19.69
C ASN A 131 -2.45 3.25 20.50
N PRO A 132 -1.52 4.16 20.16
CA PRO A 132 -0.20 4.17 20.75
C PRO A 132 -0.19 4.63 22.22
N VAL A 133 -1.27 5.19 22.74
CA VAL A 133 -1.37 5.60 24.15
C VAL A 133 -1.96 4.49 25.01
N THR A 134 -3.02 3.84 24.55
CA THR A 134 -3.80 2.87 25.33
C THR A 134 -3.44 1.40 25.06
N ASP A 135 -2.66 1.13 24.01
CA ASP A 135 -2.34 -0.22 23.52
C ASP A 135 -3.57 -1.06 23.14
N GLN A 136 -4.70 -0.40 22.86
CA GLN A 136 -5.90 -1.04 22.29
C GLN A 136 -5.88 -0.92 20.77
N ASN A 137 -6.81 -1.61 20.10
CA ASN A 137 -6.88 -1.62 18.64
C ASN A 137 -7.20 -0.26 18.01
N ALA A 138 -7.19 -0.20 16.68
CA ALA A 138 -7.48 1.00 15.89
C ALA A 138 -8.79 1.71 16.26
N TRP A 139 -9.79 0.99 16.77
CA TRP A 139 -11.12 1.51 17.12
C TRP A 139 -11.23 2.05 18.56
N ASP A 140 -10.18 1.97 19.36
CA ASP A 140 -10.09 2.76 20.59
C ASP A 140 -9.81 4.22 20.22
N ASN A 141 -10.88 5.00 20.13
CA ASN A 141 -10.84 6.41 19.73
C ASN A 141 -10.41 7.37 20.86
N SER A 142 -9.78 6.88 21.93
CA SER A 142 -9.10 7.72 22.91
C SER A 142 -8.05 8.60 22.22
N GLU A 143 -7.98 9.88 22.60
CA GLU A 143 -7.04 10.84 22.01
C GLU A 143 -5.59 10.35 22.11
N ALA A 144 -4.91 10.26 20.97
CA ALA A 144 -3.53 9.79 20.88
C ALA A 144 -2.61 10.72 20.09
N VAL A 145 -3.14 11.36 19.04
CA VAL A 145 -2.32 12.12 18.08
C VAL A 145 -1.53 13.23 18.77
N SER A 146 -2.18 14.03 19.62
CA SER A 146 -1.54 15.14 20.34
C SER A 146 -0.35 14.72 21.21
N SER A 147 -0.32 13.47 21.70
CA SER A 147 0.72 12.92 22.58
C SER A 147 1.86 12.21 21.83
N ILE A 148 1.68 11.90 20.54
CA ILE A 148 2.68 11.17 19.74
C ILE A 148 3.41 12.05 18.72
N LEU A 149 3.03 13.32 18.57
CA LEU A 149 3.75 14.26 17.69
C LEU A 149 5.18 14.54 18.22
N PRO A 150 6.11 15.03 17.38
CA PRO A 150 7.49 15.28 17.80
C PRO A 150 7.57 16.19 19.03
N GLY A 151 8.34 15.75 20.04
CA GLY A 151 8.52 16.45 21.31
C GLY A 151 7.48 16.11 22.39
N GLN A 152 6.52 15.24 22.11
CA GLN A 152 5.48 14.81 23.05
C GLN A 152 5.85 13.49 23.74
N SER A 153 5.14 13.15 24.84
CA SER A 153 5.50 12.05 25.76
C SER A 153 5.55 10.68 25.08
N ASP A 154 4.62 10.41 24.19
CA ASP A 154 4.40 9.09 23.59
C ASP A 154 5.00 8.98 22.18
N ASN A 155 5.72 10.03 21.72
CA ASN A 155 6.36 10.06 20.41
C ASN A 155 7.32 8.88 20.19
N MET A 156 8.15 8.56 21.19
CA MET A 156 9.09 7.43 21.09
C MET A 156 8.38 6.08 20.93
N LYS A 157 7.26 5.90 21.64
CA LYS A 157 6.45 4.68 21.54
C LYS A 157 5.87 4.55 20.14
N TYR A 158 5.31 5.64 19.61
CA TYR A 158 4.78 5.62 18.25
C TYR A 158 5.87 5.47 17.17
N ARG A 159 7.05 6.06 17.37
CA ARG A 159 8.18 5.86 16.46
C ARG A 159 8.63 4.40 16.40
N SER A 160 8.52 3.64 17.50
CA SER A 160 8.76 2.18 17.45
C SER A 160 7.73 1.46 16.57
N THR A 161 6.47 1.89 16.55
CA THR A 161 5.48 1.37 15.60
C THR A 161 5.88 1.70 14.15
N LEU A 162 6.33 2.93 13.88
CA LEU A 162 6.82 3.31 12.56
C LEU A 162 8.09 2.53 12.16
N GLU A 163 8.96 2.20 13.10
CA GLU A 163 10.15 1.36 12.87
C GLU A 163 9.75 -0.04 12.39
N HIS A 164 8.81 -0.71 13.07
CA HIS A 164 8.33 -2.03 12.61
C HIS A 164 7.69 -1.97 11.21
N ILE A 165 6.97 -0.89 10.90
CA ILE A 165 6.40 -0.69 9.55
C ILE A 165 7.51 -0.47 8.53
N ALA A 166 8.51 0.35 8.85
CA ALA A 166 9.63 0.62 7.95
C ALA A 166 10.45 -0.66 7.69
N ASP A 167 10.68 -1.47 8.71
CA ASP A 167 11.34 -2.77 8.59
C ASP A 167 10.56 -3.74 7.70
N PHE A 168 9.23 -3.77 7.82
CA PHE A 168 8.38 -4.55 6.93
C PHE A 168 8.46 -4.05 5.48
N LEU A 169 8.29 -2.73 5.27
CA LEU A 169 8.34 -2.11 3.94
C LEU A 169 9.72 -2.30 3.28
N ASP A 170 10.83 -2.26 4.03
CA ASP A 170 12.17 -2.49 3.48
C ASP A 170 12.34 -3.91 2.89
N ARG A 171 11.55 -4.87 3.36
CA ARG A 171 11.60 -6.27 2.89
C ARG A 171 10.84 -6.49 1.58
N ILE A 172 10.06 -5.52 1.12
CA ILE A 172 9.26 -5.63 -0.10
C ILE A 172 10.17 -5.44 -1.33
N LYS A 173 10.89 -6.51 -1.66
CA LYS A 173 11.88 -6.58 -2.73
C LYS A 173 11.68 -7.82 -3.59
N THR A 174 12.02 -7.73 -4.87
CA THR A 174 12.13 -8.89 -5.77
C THR A 174 13.25 -9.83 -5.29
N SER A 175 13.34 -11.02 -5.89
CA SER A 175 14.44 -11.96 -5.62
C SER A 175 15.83 -11.38 -5.92
N GLU A 176 15.91 -10.40 -6.82
CA GLU A 176 17.13 -9.70 -7.22
C GLU A 176 17.45 -8.52 -6.30
N GLY A 177 16.58 -8.21 -5.33
CA GLY A 177 16.76 -7.14 -4.36
C GLY A 177 16.27 -5.77 -4.81
N ALA A 178 15.57 -5.66 -5.95
CA ALA A 178 14.92 -4.43 -6.37
C ALA A 178 13.66 -4.18 -5.53
N TYR A 179 13.41 -2.94 -5.12
CA TYR A 179 12.18 -2.64 -4.39
C TYR A 179 10.95 -2.78 -5.29
N ILE A 180 9.88 -3.34 -4.73
CA ILE A 180 8.59 -3.42 -5.41
C ILE A 180 7.75 -2.20 -5.02
N PRO A 181 7.16 -1.46 -5.97
CA PRO A 181 6.34 -0.28 -5.66
C PRO A 181 5.11 -0.61 -4.82
N VAL A 182 4.83 0.23 -3.83
CA VAL A 182 3.67 0.10 -2.93
C VAL A 182 2.88 1.39 -2.86
N ILE A 183 1.56 1.28 -2.96
CA ILE A 183 0.64 2.38 -2.61
C ILE A 183 0.32 2.27 -1.12
N LEU A 184 0.97 3.08 -0.29
CA LEU A 184 0.71 3.14 1.14
C LEU A 184 -0.46 4.08 1.43
N ARG A 185 -1.46 3.59 2.16
CA ARG A 185 -2.71 4.29 2.47
C ARG A 185 -2.93 4.39 3.99
N PRO A 186 -2.10 5.18 4.70
CA PRO A 186 -2.17 5.30 6.15
C PRO A 186 -3.37 6.17 6.57
N TYR A 187 -3.81 6.02 7.82
CA TYR A 187 -4.82 6.87 8.47
C TYR A 187 -6.08 7.14 7.62
N HIS A 188 -6.59 6.08 6.99
CA HIS A 188 -7.80 6.12 6.18
C HIS A 188 -9.04 6.49 7.01
N GLU A 189 -10.07 7.00 6.33
CA GLU A 189 -11.37 7.33 6.94
C GLU A 189 -11.27 8.35 8.09
N HIS A 190 -10.21 9.15 8.11
CA HIS A 190 -9.89 10.12 9.17
C HIS A 190 -10.96 11.21 9.39
N ASN A 191 -11.89 11.37 8.46
CA ASN A 191 -13.04 12.25 8.60
C ASN A 191 -14.12 11.66 9.53
N HIS A 192 -14.08 10.36 9.83
CA HIS A 192 -14.97 9.68 10.76
C HIS A 192 -14.40 9.57 12.17
N THR A 193 -15.17 9.02 13.10
CA THR A 193 -14.95 9.13 14.56
C THR A 193 -14.53 7.84 15.24
N TRP A 194 -14.37 6.76 14.48
CA TRP A 194 -14.11 5.44 15.03
C TRP A 194 -12.64 5.16 15.31
N SER A 195 -11.71 5.77 14.57
CA SER A 195 -10.28 5.56 14.80
C SER A 195 -9.66 6.61 15.71
N TRP A 196 -8.54 6.30 16.37
CA TRP A 196 -7.78 7.26 17.18
C TRP A 196 -7.11 8.37 16.36
N TRP A 197 -7.01 8.22 15.04
CA TRP A 197 -6.63 9.29 14.10
C TRP A 197 -7.86 10.01 13.48
N GLY A 198 -9.06 9.67 13.92
CA GLY A 198 -10.32 10.18 13.42
C GLY A 198 -10.67 11.59 13.91
N SER A 199 -11.78 12.12 13.41
CA SER A 199 -12.23 13.51 13.62
C SER A 199 -12.64 13.83 15.05
N ASN A 200 -13.00 12.84 15.86
CA ASN A 200 -13.27 12.99 17.29
C ASN A 200 -12.01 12.93 18.16
N SER A 201 -10.90 12.41 17.63
CA SER A 201 -9.70 12.09 18.41
C SER A 201 -8.51 12.98 18.07
N CYS A 202 -8.61 13.77 16.99
CA CYS A 202 -7.64 14.78 16.64
C CYS A 202 -8.22 15.92 15.77
N THR A 203 -7.60 17.09 15.88
CA THR A 203 -7.86 18.24 15.02
C THR A 203 -7.29 18.03 13.60
N PRO A 204 -7.76 18.77 12.58
CA PRO A 204 -7.16 18.72 11.24
C PRO A 204 -5.65 19.04 11.24
N ALA A 205 -5.20 19.94 12.10
CA ALA A 205 -3.79 20.31 12.20
C ALA A 205 -2.94 19.15 12.75
N GLU A 206 -3.45 18.45 13.77
CA GLU A 206 -2.80 17.27 14.35
C GLU A 206 -2.76 16.11 13.36
N TYR A 207 -3.87 15.85 12.64
CA TYR A 207 -3.89 14.85 11.56
C TYR A 207 -2.85 15.16 10.47
N ASN A 208 -2.79 16.41 10.02
CA ASN A 208 -1.79 16.82 9.02
C ASN A 208 -0.35 16.68 9.54
N ALA A 209 -0.11 16.96 10.83
CA ALA A 209 1.18 16.77 11.46
C ALA A 209 1.56 15.28 11.60
N LEU A 210 0.59 14.42 11.95
CA LEU A 210 0.76 12.96 11.99
C LEU A 210 1.15 12.40 10.62
N TRP A 211 0.41 12.79 9.58
CA TRP A 211 0.71 12.39 8.21
C TRP A 211 2.10 12.83 7.79
N LYS A 212 2.44 14.11 8.01
CA LYS A 212 3.73 14.67 7.65
C LYS A 212 4.88 13.92 8.36
N MET A 213 4.78 13.74 9.67
CA MET A 213 5.77 12.99 10.45
C MET A 213 5.97 11.56 9.91
N THR A 214 4.88 10.90 9.50
CA THR A 214 4.91 9.54 8.97
C THR A 214 5.62 9.48 7.61
N VAL A 215 5.27 10.40 6.70
CA VAL A 215 5.94 10.51 5.38
C VAL A 215 7.42 10.83 5.53
N GLU A 216 7.78 11.79 6.38
CA GLU A 216 9.18 12.16 6.64
C GLU A 216 9.95 10.98 7.28
N TYR A 217 9.34 10.24 8.20
CA TYR A 217 9.96 9.06 8.79
C TYR A 217 10.29 7.97 7.75
N PHE A 218 9.34 7.64 6.87
CA PHE A 218 9.58 6.60 5.85
C PHE A 218 10.51 7.09 4.73
N ARG A 219 10.26 8.29 4.18
CA ARG A 219 11.01 8.83 3.03
C ARG A 219 12.42 9.30 3.42
N ASP A 220 12.53 10.06 4.51
CA ASP A 220 13.76 10.79 4.83
C ASP A 220 14.62 10.05 5.83
N GLU A 221 14.01 9.51 6.90
CA GLU A 221 14.75 8.82 7.95
C GLU A 221 15.05 7.36 7.58
N SER A 222 14.04 6.64 7.07
CA SER A 222 14.14 5.22 6.70
C SER A 222 14.60 4.99 5.26
N ASN A 223 14.73 6.06 4.45
CA ASN A 223 15.17 6.03 3.05
C ASN A 223 14.36 5.05 2.16
N LEU A 224 13.04 4.95 2.41
CA LEU A 224 12.13 4.14 1.61
C LEU A 224 11.63 4.95 0.42
N HIS A 225 12.13 4.60 -0.76
CA HIS A 225 11.86 5.30 -2.03
C HIS A 225 10.92 4.53 -2.98
N HIS A 226 10.20 3.55 -2.47
CA HIS A 226 9.30 2.70 -3.25
C HIS A 226 7.82 2.89 -2.91
N LEU A 227 7.50 4.02 -2.26
CA LEU A 227 6.17 4.29 -1.71
C LEU A 227 5.48 5.42 -2.49
N LEU A 228 4.23 5.17 -2.87
CA LEU A 228 3.25 6.19 -3.24
C LEU A 228 2.28 6.38 -2.08
N TYR A 229 1.97 7.61 -1.69
CA TYR A 229 1.09 7.88 -0.55
C TYR A 229 -0.32 8.22 -1.01
N ALA A 230 -1.32 7.46 -0.54
CA ALA A 230 -2.71 7.62 -0.91
C ALA A 230 -3.56 8.10 0.26
N ILE A 231 -4.22 9.25 0.11
CA ILE A 231 -5.19 9.77 1.07
C ILE A 231 -6.60 9.28 0.75
N SER A 232 -7.35 8.83 1.77
CA SER A 232 -8.66 8.19 1.56
C SER A 232 -9.67 8.56 2.65
N PRO A 233 -10.26 9.76 2.60
CA PRO A 233 -11.47 10.03 3.37
C PRO A 233 -12.65 9.21 2.83
N GLN A 234 -13.70 9.02 3.65
CA GLN A 234 -14.88 8.23 3.29
C GLN A 234 -16.16 9.10 3.32
N ASP A 235 -17.19 8.69 2.56
CA ASP A 235 -18.53 9.32 2.55
C ASP A 235 -18.51 10.85 2.30
N ILE A 236 -17.58 11.32 1.49
CA ILE A 236 -17.41 12.74 1.17
C ILE A 236 -18.55 13.26 0.29
N SER A 237 -19.15 14.38 0.70
CA SER A 237 -20.27 15.01 -0.03
C SER A 237 -19.88 16.32 -0.73
N SER A 238 -18.69 16.87 -0.43
CA SER A 238 -18.20 18.10 -1.06
C SER A 238 -16.68 18.15 -1.18
N ALA A 239 -16.19 19.02 -2.07
CA ALA A 239 -14.75 19.29 -2.17
C ALA A 239 -14.19 19.92 -0.88
N GLU A 240 -14.97 20.72 -0.16
CA GLU A 240 -14.53 21.31 1.12
C GLU A 240 -14.30 20.22 2.16
N GLU A 241 -15.22 19.25 2.28
CA GLU A 241 -15.06 18.10 3.17
C GLU A 241 -13.85 17.25 2.79
N TYR A 242 -13.67 17.01 1.49
CA TYR A 242 -12.49 16.29 0.98
C TYR A 242 -11.19 16.99 1.39
N LEU A 243 -11.14 18.32 1.24
CA LEU A 243 -9.94 19.13 1.41
C LEU A 243 -9.63 19.47 2.87
N ALA A 244 -10.58 19.27 3.79
CA ALA A 244 -10.48 19.71 5.19
C ALA A 244 -9.28 19.12 5.95
N ARG A 245 -8.83 17.92 5.56
CA ARG A 245 -7.75 17.16 6.19
C ARG A 245 -6.75 16.63 5.16
N ILE A 246 -6.43 17.44 4.14
CA ILE A 246 -5.39 17.13 3.16
C ILE A 246 -4.06 17.76 3.59
N PRO A 247 -3.04 16.97 3.94
CA PRO A 247 -1.70 17.45 4.26
C PRO A 247 -1.11 18.24 3.09
N GLY A 248 -0.46 19.38 3.38
CA GLY A 248 0.20 20.22 2.36
C GLY A 248 -0.67 21.27 1.66
N MET A 249 -2.01 21.20 1.76
CA MET A 249 -2.89 22.18 1.11
C MET A 249 -3.15 23.45 1.94
N SER A 250 -2.90 23.43 3.26
CA SER A 250 -3.01 24.63 4.10
C SER A 250 -1.73 25.48 4.05
N GLY A 251 -1.58 26.32 3.02
CA GLY A 251 -0.78 27.56 3.04
C GLY A 251 0.72 27.48 3.32
N SER A 252 1.33 26.29 3.44
CA SER A 252 2.76 26.10 3.54
C SER A 252 3.21 25.15 2.43
N ILE A 253 3.98 25.72 1.52
CA ILE A 253 4.70 25.13 0.38
C ILE A 253 4.91 23.62 0.53
N PHE A 254 3.99 22.81 0.02
CA PHE A 254 4.24 21.43 -0.38
C PHE A 254 3.31 21.11 -1.55
N SER A 255 3.89 20.98 -2.74
CA SER A 255 3.29 20.20 -3.82
C SER A 255 3.33 18.73 -3.40
N VAL A 256 2.16 18.10 -3.35
CA VAL A 256 2.02 16.65 -3.23
C VAL A 256 2.34 16.03 -4.58
#